data_AF-A0A5S4EIK5-F1
#
_entry.id   AF-A0A5S4EIK5-F1
#
_cell.length_a   1.000
_cell.length_b   1.000
_cell.length_c   1.000
_cell.angle_alpha   90.00
_cell.angle_beta   90.00
_cell.angle_gamma   90.00
#
_symmetry.space_group_name_H-M   'P 1'
#
loop_
_entity.id
_entity.type
_entity.pdbx_description
1 polymer ?
#
loop_
_entity_poly.entity_id
_entity_poly.type
_entity_poly.pdbx_seq_one_letter_code
_entity_poly.pdbx_strand_id
1 'polypeptide(L)'
;MQASDDLDEAPVWSPEDFAQAVHRVGLHPPAMKKQKINITLDPDVVAWFKQQAGGRGYQTLINATLREAMQQKTIEETLRRVIREELHLA
;
A
#
# COMPACT_ATOMS: atom_id res chain seq x y z
N MET A 1 25.04 -11.42 46.73
CA MET A 1 23.81 -11.29 45.92
C MET A 1 24.22 -11.54 44.48
N GLN A 2 24.07 -12.77 43.99
CA GLN A 2 24.24 -13.05 42.56
C GLN A 2 22.96 -12.62 41.87
N ALA A 3 23.06 -11.62 40.98
CA ALA A 3 22.02 -11.33 40.03
C ALA A 3 21.97 -12.52 39.07
N SER A 4 20.88 -13.27 39.10
CA SER A 4 20.55 -14.30 38.11
C SER A 4 20.32 -13.59 36.78
N ASP A 5 21.31 -13.67 35.90
CA ASP A 5 21.25 -13.23 34.51
C ASP A 5 20.58 -14.32 33.65
N ASP A 6 19.43 -14.84 34.11
CA ASP A 6 18.65 -15.87 33.42
C ASP A 6 17.75 -15.21 32.37
N LEU A 7 18.36 -14.51 31.42
CA LEU A 7 17.67 -13.97 30.24
C LEU A 7 17.48 -15.03 29.13
N ASP A 8 17.95 -16.26 29.35
CA ASP A 8 17.96 -17.36 28.37
C ASP A 8 16.88 -18.43 28.61
N GLU A 9 15.94 -18.21 29.54
CA GLU A 9 14.84 -19.16 29.84
C GLU A 9 13.65 -19.06 28.85
N ALA A 10 13.88 -18.54 27.64
CA ALA A 10 12.86 -18.53 26.61
C ALA A 10 12.67 -19.96 26.08
N PRO A 11 11.43 -20.47 26.02
CA PRO A 11 11.18 -21.79 25.45
C PRO A 11 11.60 -21.80 23.98
N VAL A 12 12.20 -22.91 23.55
CA VAL A 12 12.52 -23.13 22.14
C VAL A 12 11.21 -23.16 21.37
N TRP A 13 11.10 -22.32 20.34
CA TRP A 13 9.89 -22.27 19.50
C TRP A 13 9.60 -23.64 18.87
N SER A 14 8.38 -24.12 19.09
CA SER A 14 7.88 -25.33 18.46
C SER A 14 7.34 -25.03 17.05
N PRO A 15 7.21 -26.04 16.17
CA PRO A 15 6.49 -25.89 14.91
C PRO A 15 5.03 -25.45 15.09
N GLU A 16 4.40 -25.80 16.21
CA GLU A 16 3.02 -25.44 16.56
C GLU A 16 2.89 -23.95 16.91
N ASP A 17 3.93 -23.36 17.51
CA ASP A 17 4.02 -21.92 17.74
C ASP A 17 4.15 -21.16 16.41
N PHE A 18 4.96 -21.67 15.48
CA PHE A 18 5.09 -21.10 14.14
C PHE A 18 3.81 -21.20 13.32
N ALA A 19 3.01 -22.25 13.50
CA ALA A 19 1.73 -22.40 12.81
C ALA A 19 0.73 -21.29 13.15
N GLN A 20 0.86 -20.68 14.34
CA GLN A 20 0.01 -19.57 14.81
C GLN A 20 0.66 -18.19 14.59
N ALA A 21 1.87 -18.14 14.05
CA ALA A 21 2.61 -16.89 13.89
C ALA A 21 1.96 -15.98 12.84
N VAL A 22 1.76 -14.71 13.20
CA VAL A 22 1.29 -13.67 12.27
C VAL A 22 2.49 -12.91 11.74
N HIS A 23 2.74 -13.01 10.43
CA HIS A 23 3.79 -12.24 9.78
C HIS A 23 3.51 -10.74 9.95
N ARG A 24 4.49 -9.99 10.48
CA ARG A 24 4.44 -8.53 10.69
C ARG A 24 5.80 -7.92 10.32
N VAL A 25 5.79 -6.70 9.81
CA VAL A 25 7.01 -5.93 9.50
C VAL A 25 6.99 -4.66 10.34
N GLY A 26 7.95 -4.50 11.25
CA GLY A 26 7.98 -3.35 12.18
C GLY A 26 6.73 -3.26 13.05
N LEU A 27 6.21 -4.39 13.55
CA LEU A 27 4.96 -4.53 14.32
C LEU A 27 3.66 -4.22 13.55
N HIS A 28 3.74 -3.80 12.29
CA HIS A 28 2.58 -3.55 11.45
C HIS A 28 2.19 -4.79 10.63
N PRO A 29 0.89 -4.96 10.31
CA PRO A 29 0.46 -5.92 9.30
C PRO A 29 1.28 -5.69 8.02
N PRO A 30 1.67 -6.76 7.31
CA PRO A 30 2.44 -6.62 6.09
C PRO A 30 1.61 -5.82 5.09
N ALA A 31 2.26 -4.88 4.40
CA ALA A 31 1.60 -4.08 3.38
C ALA A 31 0.86 -5.00 2.39
N MET A 32 -0.35 -4.59 1.97
CA MET A 32 -1.12 -5.33 0.97
C MET A 32 -0.21 -5.66 -0.21
N LYS A 33 -0.11 -6.95 -0.52
CA LYS A 33 0.67 -7.41 -1.67
C LYS A 33 0.05 -6.78 -2.92
N LYS A 34 0.90 -6.20 -3.78
CA LYS A 34 0.47 -5.70 -5.09
C LYS A 34 -0.21 -6.85 -5.85
N GLN A 35 -1.43 -6.63 -6.33
CA GLN A 35 -2.10 -7.60 -7.20
C GLN A 35 -1.48 -7.50 -8.60
N LYS A 36 -0.92 -8.61 -9.11
CA LYS A 36 -0.43 -8.69 -10.48
C LYS A 36 -1.62 -8.90 -11.41
N ILE A 37 -1.87 -7.93 -12.28
CA ILE A 37 -2.89 -7.99 -13.31
C ILE A 37 -2.24 -7.89 -14.68
N ASN A 38 -2.91 -8.40 -15.72
CA ASN A 38 -2.54 -8.16 -17.11
C ASN A 38 -3.42 -7.02 -17.64
N ILE A 39 -2.78 -5.92 -18.06
CA ILE A 39 -3.46 -4.76 -18.66
C ILE A 39 -2.73 -4.38 -19.95
N THR A 40 -3.49 -4.00 -20.97
CA THR A 40 -2.95 -3.44 -22.21
C THR A 40 -2.88 -1.93 -22.08
N LEU A 41 -1.72 -1.36 -22.40
CA LEU A 41 -1.48 0.08 -22.43
C LEU A 41 -0.91 0.45 -23.80
N ASP A 42 -1.20 1.66 -24.25
CA ASP A 42 -0.66 2.16 -25.51
C ASP A 42 0.87 2.27 -25.46
N PRO A 43 1.57 2.04 -26.59
CA PRO A 43 3.03 2.04 -26.62
C PRO A 43 3.67 3.35 -26.17
N ASP A 44 3.03 4.48 -26.47
CA ASP A 44 3.46 5.83 -26.12
C ASP A 44 3.36 6.09 -24.60
N VAL A 45 2.28 5.64 -23.96
CA VAL A 45 2.12 5.70 -22.50
C VAL A 45 3.24 4.92 -21.83
N VAL A 46 3.51 3.69 -22.29
CA VAL A 46 4.61 2.87 -21.75
C VAL A 46 5.96 3.55 -21.97
N ALA A 47 6.20 4.12 -23.16
CA ALA A 47 7.43 4.82 -23.48
C ALA A 47 7.64 6.06 -22.57
N TRP A 48 6.59 6.84 -22.35
CA TRP A 48 6.63 8.02 -21.48
C TRP A 48 7.02 7.65 -20.04
N PHE A 49 6.36 6.66 -19.44
CA PHE A 49 6.69 6.22 -18.08
C PHE A 49 8.07 5.56 -17.97
N LYS A 50 8.55 4.90 -19.03
CA LYS A 50 9.92 4.37 -19.09
C LYS A 50 10.96 5.48 -19.10
N GLN A 51 10.72 6.57 -19.83
CA GLN A 51 11.61 7.74 -19.87
C GLN A 51 11.68 8.43 -18.51
N GLN A 52 10.53 8.58 -17.83
CA GLN A 52 10.45 9.20 -16.50
C GLN A 52 11.04 8.36 -15.37
N ALA A 53 11.24 7.06 -15.60
CA ALA A 53 11.55 6.11 -14.53
C ALA A 53 12.90 6.39 -13.83
N GLY A 54 13.94 6.85 -14.54
CA GLY A 54 15.20 7.37 -13.97
C GLY A 54 15.95 6.51 -12.93
N GLY A 55 15.49 5.29 -12.62
CA GLY A 55 15.96 4.43 -11.52
C GLY A 55 14.82 3.83 -10.67
N ARG A 56 13.64 4.45 -10.63
CA ARG A 56 12.38 3.82 -10.16
C ARG A 56 11.79 2.95 -11.27
N GLY A 57 11.13 1.85 -10.92
CA GLY A 57 10.42 1.04 -11.92
C GLY A 57 9.24 1.80 -12.53
N TYR A 58 9.11 1.81 -13.86
CA TYR A 58 8.02 2.50 -14.58
C TYR A 58 6.61 2.05 -14.12
N GLN A 59 6.47 0.79 -13.70
CA GLN A 59 5.22 0.27 -13.12
C GLN A 59 4.84 0.97 -11.80
N THR A 60 5.83 1.37 -11.00
CA THR A 60 5.60 2.13 -9.77
C THR A 60 5.04 3.51 -10.09
N LEU A 61 5.55 4.16 -11.14
CA LEU A 61 5.04 5.45 -11.60
C LEU A 61 3.61 5.33 -12.13
N ILE A 62 3.33 4.34 -12.97
CA ILE A 62 1.96 4.07 -13.47
C ILE A 62 0.99 3.91 -12.28
N ASN A 63 1.34 3.10 -11.29
CA ASN A 63 0.51 2.89 -10.11
C ASN A 63 0.35 4.16 -9.25
N ALA A 64 1.36 5.03 -9.19
CA ALA A 64 1.25 6.32 -8.49
C ALA A 64 0.25 7.24 -9.21
N THR A 65 0.38 7.39 -10.53
CA THR A 65 -0.55 8.19 -11.35
C THR A 65 -1.99 7.69 -11.25
N LEU A 66 -2.21 6.38 -11.27
CA LEU A 66 -3.56 5.81 -11.08
C LEU A 66 -4.16 6.18 -9.72
N ARG A 67 -3.34 6.23 -8.65
CA ARG A 67 -3.79 6.64 -7.32
C ARG A 67 -4.15 8.11 -7.24
N GLU A 68 -3.34 8.97 -7.85
CA GLU A 68 -3.63 10.40 -7.93
C GLU A 68 -4.95 10.65 -8.68
N ALA A 69 -5.16 9.95 -9.80
CA ALA A 69 -6.42 10.05 -10.56
C ALA A 69 -7.63 9.59 -9.74
N MET A 70 -7.50 8.51 -8.96
CA MET A 70 -8.56 8.07 -8.03
C MET A 70 -8.90 9.14 -7.00
N GLN A 71 -7.88 9.76 -6.38
CA GLN A 71 -8.07 10.80 -5.37
C GLN A 71 -8.75 12.05 -5.94
N GLN A 72 -8.33 12.50 -7.12
CA GLN A 72 -8.95 13.65 -7.79
C GLN A 72 -10.43 13.41 -8.08
N LYS A 73 -10.78 12.22 -8.60
CA LYS A 73 -12.17 11.86 -8.87
C LYS A 73 -13.04 11.87 -7.61
N THR A 74 -12.52 11.34 -6.49
CA THR A 74 -13.25 11.35 -5.21
C THR A 74 -13.50 12.77 -4.69
N ILE A 75 -12.53 13.68 -4.83
CA ILE A 75 -12.68 15.08 -4.44
C ILE A 75 -13.74 15.76 -5.31
N GLU A 76 -13.68 15.58 -6.63
CA GLU A 76 -14.67 16.13 -7.58
C GLU A 76 -16.10 15.67 -7.26
N GLU A 77 -16.28 14.37 -6.98
CA GLU A 77 -17.57 13.80 -6.59
C GLU A 77 -18.09 14.40 -5.28
N THR A 78 -17.19 14.57 -4.31
CA THR A 78 -17.52 15.19 -3.01
C THR A 78 -17.94 16.65 -3.18
N LEU A 79 -17.19 17.42 -3.97
CA LEU A 79 -17.49 18.83 -4.24
C LEU A 79 -18.84 18.98 -4.96
N ARG A 80 -19.12 18.16 -5.98
CA ARG A 80 -20.42 18.16 -6.66
C ARG A 80 -21.58 17.86 -5.72
N ARG A 81 -21.38 16.92 -4.79
CA ARG A 81 -22.39 16.58 -3.79
C ARG A 81 -22.68 17.76 -2.88
N VAL A 82 -21.64 18.37 -2.31
CA VAL A 82 -21.77 19.52 -1.40
C VAL A 82 -22.46 20.68 -2.11
N ILE A 83 -22.03 21.05 -3.33
CA ILE A 83 -22.66 22.13 -4.11
C ILE A 83 -24.15 21.86 -4.34
N ARG A 84 -24.54 20.61 -4.62
CA ARG A 84 -25.96 20.25 -4.81
C ARG A 84 -26.75 20.40 -3.52
N GLU A 85 -26.19 19.95 -2.40
CA GLU A 85 -26.83 20.04 -1.08
C GLU A 85 -27.07 21.51 -0.71
N GLU A 86 -26.07 22.39 -0.88
CA GLU A 86 -26.21 23.83 -0.59
C GLU A 86 -27.22 24.52 -1.52
N LEU A 87 -27.26 24.17 -2.81
CA LEU A 87 -28.23 24.73 -3.75
C LEU A 87 -29.68 24.26 -3.50
N HIS A 88 -29.89 23.15 -2.80
CA HIS A 88 -31.24 22.66 -2.45
C HIS A 88 -31.72 23.17 -1.07
N LEU A 89 -30.83 23.74 -0.27
CA LEU A 89 -31.15 24.34 1.04
C LEU A 89 -31.48 25.84 0.95
N ALA A 90 -31.30 26.45 -0.24
CA ALA A 90 -31.65 27.83 -0.56
C ALA A 90 -32.99 27.90 -1.33
#